data_AF-A0A2X1PLG7-F1
#
_entry.id   AF-A0A2X1PLG7-F1
#
_cell.length_a   1.000
_cell.length_b   1.000
_cell.length_c   1.000
_cell.angle_alpha   90.00
_cell.angle_beta   90.00
_cell.angle_gamma   90.00
#
_symmetry.space_group_name_H-M   'P 1'
#
loop_
_entity.id
_entity.type
_entity.pdbx_description
1 polymer ?
#
loop_
_entity_poly.entity_id
_entity_poly.type
_entity_poly.pdbx_seq_one_letter_code
_entity_poly.pdbx_strand_id
1 'polypeptide(L)'
;MLENFLLGVQGSGYVDFGDGNLNYFAYAGQNGYPYTAIGRLLVEDGEIPKEKMSIQAIREWSNRNPSRVQSLLERNEAYVFFKNDPSGKVKGSSGVPLVAMASVASDHNIIPSGSVLLVEVPDIDNNGNWIGTHKLHLMVALDVGGAVKGHHFDLYRGIGARAGHIAGLSKHYGRVWVLR
;
A
#
# COMPACT_ATOMS: atom_id res chain seq x y z
N MET A 1 7.57 -3.64 16.60
CA MET A 1 7.46 -2.20 16.24
C MET A 1 7.43 -2.01 14.73
N LEU A 2 8.42 -2.51 13.96
CA LEU A 2 8.40 -2.40 12.49
C LEU A 2 7.15 -3.02 11.85
N GLU A 3 6.75 -4.24 12.23
CA GLU A 3 5.55 -4.87 11.62
C GLU A 3 4.27 -4.07 11.89
N ASN A 4 4.12 -3.44 13.07
CA ASN A 4 2.99 -2.53 13.35
C ASN A 4 3.03 -1.29 12.44
N PHE A 5 4.22 -0.75 12.16
CA PHE A 5 4.38 0.36 11.23
C PHE A 5 4.02 -0.07 9.79
N LEU A 6 4.51 -1.24 9.36
CA LEU A 6 4.21 -1.79 8.02
C LEU A 6 2.72 -2.06 7.86
N LEU A 7 2.04 -2.54 8.90
CA LEU A 7 0.58 -2.66 8.94
C LEU A 7 -0.10 -1.29 8.71
N GLY A 8 0.41 -0.23 9.34
CA GLY A 8 0.00 1.16 9.10
C GLY A 8 0.14 1.58 7.64
N VAL A 9 1.28 1.29 7.02
CA VAL A 9 1.54 1.59 5.60
C VAL A 9 0.59 0.80 4.68
N GLN A 10 0.23 -0.43 5.04
CA GLN A 10 -0.72 -1.26 4.28
C GLN A 10 -2.19 -0.86 4.49
N GLY A 11 -2.51 -0.19 5.61
CA GLY A 11 -3.87 0.25 5.95
C GLY A 11 -4.79 -0.83 6.53
N SER A 12 -4.46 -2.12 6.42
CA SER A 12 -5.18 -3.21 7.08
C SER A 12 -4.35 -4.49 7.15
N GLY A 13 -4.78 -5.46 7.97
CA GLY A 13 -4.13 -6.77 8.03
C GLY A 13 -4.72 -7.71 9.06
N TYR A 14 -4.12 -8.88 9.18
CA TYR A 14 -4.53 -9.92 10.12
C TYR A 14 -3.58 -9.96 11.31
N VAL A 15 -4.15 -10.13 12.51
CA VAL A 15 -3.43 -10.30 13.77
C VAL A 15 -3.78 -11.67 14.32
N ASP A 16 -2.75 -12.44 14.65
CA ASP A 16 -2.87 -13.71 15.36
C ASP A 16 -2.67 -13.46 16.86
N PHE A 17 -3.67 -13.79 17.67
CA PHE A 17 -3.60 -13.67 19.14
C PHE A 17 -3.12 -14.97 19.82
N GLY A 18 -2.84 -16.03 19.05
CA GLY A 18 -2.41 -17.33 19.54
C GLY A 18 -3.56 -18.26 19.94
N ASP A 19 -4.81 -17.90 19.64
CA ASP A 19 -6.02 -18.69 19.89
C ASP A 19 -6.41 -19.59 18.69
N GLY A 20 -5.62 -19.56 17.62
CA GLY A 20 -5.88 -20.29 16.38
C GLY A 20 -6.76 -19.55 15.38
N ASN A 21 -7.23 -18.33 15.69
CA ASN A 21 -8.05 -17.51 14.81
C ASN A 21 -7.30 -16.24 14.35
N LEU A 22 -7.30 -16.00 13.04
CA LEU A 22 -6.81 -14.75 12.48
C LEU A 22 -7.87 -13.66 12.59
N ASN A 23 -7.52 -12.56 13.26
CA ASN A 23 -8.40 -11.43 13.46
C ASN A 23 -8.09 -10.32 12.46
N TYR A 24 -9.06 -9.96 11.63
CA TYR A 24 -8.88 -8.90 10.63
C TYR A 24 -9.07 -7.52 11.26
N PHE A 25 -8.09 -6.65 11.03
CA PHE A 25 -8.10 -5.25 11.45
C PHE A 25 -8.12 -4.35 10.23
N ALA A 26 -9.20 -3.59 10.08
CA ALA A 26 -9.40 -2.62 9.02
C ALA A 26 -8.99 -1.22 9.48
N TYR A 27 -8.61 -0.36 8.52
CA TYR A 27 -8.40 1.08 8.76
C TYR A 27 -9.61 1.69 9.46
N ALA A 28 -9.36 2.47 10.50
CA ALA A 28 -10.38 3.21 11.26
C ALA A 28 -10.14 4.73 11.26
N GLY A 29 -8.92 5.19 10.96
CA GLY A 29 -8.60 6.60 10.91
C GLY A 29 -7.09 6.85 11.02
N GLN A 30 -6.71 8.12 11.03
CA GLN A 30 -5.32 8.55 11.24
C GLN A 30 -5.26 9.84 12.08
N ASN A 31 -4.09 10.12 12.66
CA ASN A 31 -3.87 11.26 13.56
C ASN A 31 -3.73 12.64 12.88
N GLY A 32 -3.87 12.73 11.56
CA GLY A 32 -3.88 14.00 10.82
C GLY A 32 -2.52 14.56 10.41
N TYR A 33 -1.41 13.97 10.86
CA TYR A 33 -0.06 14.36 10.42
C TYR A 33 0.28 13.76 9.04
N PRO A 34 1.11 14.44 8.23
CA PRO A 34 1.51 13.94 6.92
C PRO A 34 2.42 12.72 7.02
N TYR A 35 2.28 11.80 6.07
CA TYR A 35 3.12 10.61 6.00
C TYR A 35 4.53 10.94 5.50
N THR A 36 5.54 10.44 6.21
CA THR A 36 6.94 10.47 5.81
C THR A 36 7.42 9.06 5.47
N ALA A 37 7.88 8.86 4.23
CA ALA A 37 8.40 7.58 3.77
C ALA A 37 9.74 7.24 4.45
N ILE A 38 9.74 6.29 5.40
CA ILE A 38 10.96 5.84 6.09
C ILE A 38 12.03 5.28 5.15
N GLY A 39 11.64 4.70 4.01
CA GLY A 39 12.57 4.27 2.98
C GLY A 39 13.35 5.44 2.40
N ARG A 40 12.71 6.59 2.17
CA ARG A 40 13.39 7.80 1.72
C ARG A 40 14.39 8.29 2.78
N LEU A 41 13.98 8.30 4.05
CA LEU A 41 14.85 8.71 5.16
C LEU A 41 16.11 7.84 5.26
N LEU A 42 15.98 6.52 5.08
CA LEU A 42 17.13 5.60 5.06
C LEU A 42 18.08 5.82 3.87
N VAL A 43 17.56 6.28 2.72
CA VAL A 43 18.41 6.69 1.59
C VAL A 43 19.13 8.00 1.92
N GLU A 44 18.41 8.99 2.44
CA GLU A 44 18.94 10.31 2.79
C GLU A 44 20.04 10.22 3.86
N ASP A 45 19.87 9.32 4.83
CA ASP A 45 20.86 9.05 5.88
C ASP A 45 22.05 8.20 5.37
N GLY A 46 22.02 7.71 4.13
CA GLY A 46 23.08 6.87 3.54
C GLY A 46 23.10 5.42 4.03
N GLU A 47 22.07 4.97 4.75
CA GLU A 47 21.98 3.64 5.35
C GLU A 47 21.68 2.54 4.32
N ILE A 48 20.85 2.86 3.32
CA ILE A 48 20.47 1.94 2.25
C ILE A 48 20.51 2.69 0.91
N PRO A 49 21.28 2.21 -0.09
CA PRO A 49 21.25 2.78 -1.43
C PRO A 49 19.85 2.75 -2.05
N LYS A 50 19.48 3.80 -2.78
CA LYS A 50 18.16 3.96 -3.39
C LYS A 50 17.77 2.77 -4.27
N GLU A 51 18.73 2.22 -4.99
CA GLU A 51 18.58 1.11 -5.93
C GLU A 51 18.27 -0.21 -5.23
N LYS A 52 18.65 -0.32 -3.95
CA LYS A 52 18.43 -1.51 -3.11
C LYS A 52 17.22 -1.37 -2.19
N MET A 53 16.52 -0.24 -2.24
CA MET A 53 15.43 0.06 -1.32
C MET A 53 14.24 -0.87 -1.54
N SER A 54 13.88 -1.62 -0.50
CA SER A 54 12.73 -2.52 -0.46
C SER A 54 12.26 -2.73 0.98
N ILE A 55 11.04 -3.24 1.17
CA ILE A 55 10.55 -3.62 2.51
C ILE A 55 11.49 -4.65 3.16
N GLN A 56 12.02 -5.58 2.35
CA GLN A 56 12.98 -6.57 2.83
C GLN A 56 14.29 -5.91 3.32
N ALA A 57 14.83 -4.95 2.57
CA ALA A 57 16.01 -4.20 2.98
C ALA A 57 15.76 -3.40 4.28
N ILE A 58 14.56 -2.82 4.46
CA ILE A 58 14.16 -2.13 5.70
C ILE A 58 14.10 -3.11 6.87
N ARG A 59 13.55 -4.32 6.68
CA ARG A 59 13.54 -5.38 7.70
C ARG A 59 14.96 -5.79 8.09
N GLU A 60 15.83 -6.03 7.12
CA GLU A 60 17.22 -6.39 7.35
C GLU A 60 18.02 -5.29 8.05
N TRP A 61 17.79 -4.03 7.68
CA TRP A 61 18.38 -2.88 8.37
C TRP A 61 17.90 -2.80 9.82
N SER A 62 16.59 -2.98 10.05
CA SER A 62 15.99 -2.91 11.38
C SER A 62 16.49 -4.02 12.30
N ASN A 63 16.65 -5.24 11.78
CA ASN A 63 17.22 -6.36 12.52
C ASN A 63 18.69 -6.13 12.91
N ARG A 64 19.46 -5.43 12.07
CA ARG A 64 20.85 -5.05 12.35
C ARG A 64 20.97 -3.84 13.28
N ASN A 65 19.94 -3.00 13.37
CA ASN A 65 19.95 -1.73 14.12
C ASN A 65 18.79 -1.61 15.12
N PRO A 66 18.54 -2.60 16.01
CA PRO A 66 17.33 -2.64 16.83
C PRO A 66 17.13 -1.40 17.72
N SER A 67 18.22 -0.80 18.23
CA SER A 67 18.16 0.42 19.06
C SER A 67 17.81 1.69 18.30
N ARG A 68 17.91 1.69 16.96
CA ARG A 68 17.66 2.85 16.10
C ARG A 68 16.31 2.79 15.38
N VAL A 69 15.60 1.66 15.49
CA VAL A 69 14.31 1.47 14.82
C VAL A 69 13.30 2.50 15.31
N GLN A 70 13.18 2.70 16.62
CA GLN A 70 12.19 3.61 17.17
C GLN A 70 12.40 5.05 16.67
N SER A 71 13.63 5.57 16.75
CA SER A 71 13.93 6.95 16.30
C SER A 71 13.75 7.14 14.80
N LEU A 72 13.99 6.11 13.98
CA LEU A 72 13.65 6.16 12.55
C LEU A 72 12.14 6.26 12.33
N LEU A 73 11.36 5.43 13.01
CA LEU A 73 9.90 5.38 12.84
C LEU A 73 9.23 6.66 13.34
N GLU A 74 9.75 7.27 14.41
CA GLU A 74 9.25 8.55 14.97
C GLU A 74 9.45 9.75 14.04
N ARG A 75 10.33 9.66 13.03
CA ARG A 75 10.41 10.69 11.96
C ARG A 75 9.19 10.68 11.03
N ASN A 76 8.35 9.65 11.09
CA ASN A 76 7.02 9.66 10.50
C ASN A 76 5.98 9.93 11.60
N GLU A 77 5.51 11.17 11.68
CA GLU A 77 4.48 11.58 12.65
C GLU A 77 3.10 10.98 12.35
N ALA A 78 2.84 10.55 11.11
CA ALA A 78 1.58 9.93 10.74
C ALA A 78 1.36 8.59 11.46
N TYR A 79 0.21 8.44 12.10
CA TYR A 79 -0.19 7.24 12.81
C TYR A 79 -1.56 6.76 12.36
N VAL A 80 -1.70 5.45 12.16
CA VAL A 80 -2.93 4.79 11.69
C VAL A 80 -3.61 4.07 12.84
N PHE A 81 -4.92 4.27 12.96
CA PHE A 81 -5.78 3.57 13.90
C PHE A 81 -6.59 2.50 13.18
N PHE A 82 -6.84 1.39 13.86
CA PHE A 82 -7.53 0.24 13.31
C PHE A 82 -8.75 -0.13 14.15
N LYS A 83 -9.70 -0.82 13.52
CA LYS A 83 -10.83 -1.49 14.18
C LYS A 83 -10.87 -2.95 13.76
N ASN A 84 -11.22 -3.82 14.70
CA ASN A 84 -11.52 -5.21 14.37
C ASN A 84 -12.75 -5.24 13.44
N ASP A 85 -12.63 -5.90 12.29
CA ASP A 85 -13.74 -6.11 11.35
C ASP A 85 -13.88 -7.62 11.10
N PRO A 86 -14.80 -8.31 11.82
CA PRO A 86 -14.96 -9.76 11.72
C PRO A 86 -15.50 -10.21 10.36
N SER A 87 -15.99 -9.30 9.50
CA SER A 87 -16.41 -9.66 8.15
C SER A 87 -15.24 -10.05 7.24
N GLY A 88 -13.99 -9.68 7.61
CA GLY A 88 -12.80 -9.94 6.81
C GLY A 88 -12.76 -9.23 5.46
N LYS A 89 -13.70 -8.31 5.19
CA LYS A 89 -13.78 -7.59 3.92
C LYS A 89 -12.89 -6.36 3.98
N VAL A 90 -11.82 -6.36 3.19
CA VAL A 90 -10.98 -5.17 3.00
C VAL A 90 -11.83 -4.08 2.36
N LYS A 91 -11.98 -2.94 3.03
CA LYS A 91 -12.72 -1.78 2.56
C LYS A 91 -11.74 -0.64 2.33
N GLY A 92 -11.95 0.10 1.24
CA GLY A 92 -11.23 1.36 1.03
C GLY A 92 -11.80 2.46 1.91
N SER A 93 -11.19 3.64 1.83
CA SER A 93 -11.67 4.87 2.49
C SER A 93 -13.12 5.26 2.14
N SER A 94 -13.66 4.79 1.02
CA SER A 94 -15.08 4.95 0.66
C SER A 94 -16.05 4.09 1.49
N GLY A 95 -15.54 3.18 2.33
CA GLY A 95 -16.34 2.21 3.08
C GLY A 95 -16.83 1.02 2.25
N VAL A 96 -16.50 0.97 0.96
CA VAL A 96 -16.89 -0.10 0.04
C VAL A 96 -15.84 -1.22 0.04
N PRO A 97 -16.24 -2.51 0.06
CA PRO A 97 -15.30 -3.62 -0.11
C PRO A 97 -14.54 -3.53 -1.42
N LEU A 98 -13.21 -3.65 -1.35
CA LEU A 98 -12.33 -3.60 -2.52
C LEU A 98 -12.31 -4.94 -3.24
N VAL A 99 -12.39 -4.89 -4.56
CA VAL A 99 -12.29 -6.06 -5.44
C VAL A 99 -10.95 -6.01 -6.16
N ALA A 100 -10.18 -7.10 -6.06
CA ALA A 100 -8.86 -7.19 -6.67
C ALA A 100 -8.94 -6.89 -8.18
N MET A 101 -8.06 -6.02 -8.67
CA MET A 101 -8.00 -5.61 -10.08
C MET A 101 -9.27 -4.95 -10.64
N ALA A 102 -10.17 -4.50 -9.75
CA ALA A 102 -11.36 -3.72 -10.08
C ALA A 102 -11.52 -2.48 -9.17
N SER A 103 -10.57 -2.24 -8.27
CA SER A 103 -10.56 -1.10 -7.36
C SER A 103 -9.16 -0.47 -7.29
N VAL A 104 -9.12 0.85 -7.19
CA VAL A 104 -7.85 1.61 -7.06
C VAL A 104 -7.93 2.64 -5.94
N ALA A 105 -6.78 2.95 -5.37
CA ALA A 105 -6.56 4.19 -4.64
C ALA A 105 -6.19 5.31 -5.62
N SER A 106 -6.73 6.51 -5.41
CA SER A 106 -6.41 7.69 -6.21
C SER A 106 -6.33 8.96 -5.38
N ASP A 107 -5.78 10.03 -5.96
CA ASP A 107 -5.86 11.36 -5.37
C ASP A 107 -7.30 11.90 -5.48
N HIS A 108 -7.98 12.04 -4.36
CA HIS A 108 -9.38 12.48 -4.30
C HIS A 108 -9.61 13.86 -4.93
N ASN A 109 -8.60 14.74 -4.93
CA ASN A 109 -8.73 16.09 -5.50
C ASN A 109 -8.74 16.08 -7.04
N ILE A 110 -8.25 15.01 -7.67
CA ILE A 110 -8.14 14.89 -9.12
C ILE A 110 -9.13 13.84 -9.65
N ILE A 111 -9.19 12.69 -8.99
CA ILE A 111 -10.08 11.57 -9.32
C ILE A 111 -10.96 11.30 -8.10
N PRO A 112 -12.20 11.83 -8.08
CA PRO A 112 -13.13 11.63 -6.98
C PRO A 112 -13.46 10.16 -6.76
N SER A 113 -13.79 9.80 -5.52
CA SER A 113 -14.25 8.46 -5.20
C SER A 113 -15.53 8.12 -5.98
N GLY A 114 -15.62 6.87 -6.47
CA GLY A 114 -16.69 6.39 -7.33
C GLY A 114 -16.43 6.56 -8.83
N SER A 115 -15.36 7.27 -9.23
CA SER A 115 -15.00 7.42 -10.65
C SER A 115 -14.75 6.06 -11.31
N VAL A 116 -15.34 5.84 -12.49
CA VAL A 116 -15.10 4.64 -13.31
C VAL A 116 -13.92 4.90 -14.25
N LEU A 117 -12.95 3.99 -14.22
CA LEU A 117 -11.68 4.11 -14.92
C LEU A 117 -11.49 2.93 -15.85
N LEU A 118 -11.14 3.20 -17.10
CA LEU A 118 -10.57 2.22 -18.00
C LEU A 118 -9.05 2.31 -17.86
N VAL A 119 -8.43 1.27 -17.29
CA VAL A 119 -7.01 1.26 -16.92
C VAL A 119 -6.30 0.22 -17.77
N GLU A 120 -5.29 0.66 -18.51
CA GLU A 120 -4.37 -0.22 -19.20
C GLU A 120 -3.17 -0.55 -18.31
N VAL A 121 -3.18 -1.76 -17.77
CA VAL A 121 -2.21 -2.25 -16.79
C VAL A 121 -1.11 -3.03 -17.52
N PRO A 122 0.17 -2.72 -17.30
CA PRO A 122 1.27 -3.50 -17.87
C PRO A 122 1.31 -4.91 -17.27
N ASP A 123 1.52 -5.92 -18.12
CA ASP A 123 1.82 -7.28 -17.66
C ASP A 123 3.28 -7.38 -17.20
N ILE A 124 3.50 -7.99 -16.04
CA ILE A 124 4.83 -8.15 -15.44
C ILE A 124 5.13 -9.61 -15.12
N ASP A 125 6.42 -9.97 -15.18
CA ASP A 125 6.91 -11.27 -14.72
C ASP A 125 6.98 -11.34 -13.18
N ASN A 126 7.40 -12.49 -12.63
CA ASN A 126 7.53 -12.68 -11.19
C ASN A 126 8.64 -11.83 -10.52
N ASN A 127 9.48 -11.18 -11.33
CA ASN A 127 10.56 -10.30 -10.91
C ASN A 127 10.18 -8.81 -11.08
N GLY A 128 8.98 -8.52 -11.58
CA GLY A 128 8.51 -7.15 -11.80
C GLY A 128 8.98 -6.54 -13.12
N ASN A 129 9.50 -7.33 -14.06
CA ASN A 129 9.86 -6.83 -15.38
C ASN A 129 8.64 -6.81 -16.29
N TRP A 130 8.45 -5.72 -17.03
CA TRP A 130 7.41 -5.63 -18.05
C TRP A 130 7.68 -6.62 -19.18
N ILE A 131 6.67 -7.40 -19.58
CA ILE A 131 6.81 -8.47 -20.58
C ILE A 131 6.35 -8.05 -22.00
N GLY A 132 6.13 -6.76 -22.23
CA GLY A 132 5.79 -6.23 -23.56
C GLY A 132 4.28 -6.12 -23.84
N THR A 133 3.42 -6.62 -22.96
CA THR A 133 1.95 -6.59 -23.13
C THR A 133 1.26 -5.77 -22.05
N HIS A 134 0.01 -5.43 -22.31
CA HIS A 134 -0.88 -4.78 -21.35
C HIS A 134 -2.24 -5.47 -21.33
N LYS A 135 -2.95 -5.34 -20.21
CA LYS A 135 -4.34 -5.76 -20.05
C LYS A 135 -5.21 -4.57 -19.71
N LEU A 136 -6.36 -4.51 -20.35
CA LEU A 136 -7.34 -3.48 -20.10
C LEU A 136 -8.29 -3.93 -18.99
N HIS A 137 -8.45 -3.10 -17.97
CA HIS A 137 -9.30 -3.35 -16.81
C HIS A 137 -10.28 -2.20 -16.64
N LEU A 138 -11.51 -2.54 -16.22
CA LEU A 138 -12.45 -1.56 -15.69
C LEU A 138 -12.29 -1.54 -14.16
N MET A 139 -12.00 -0.38 -13.60
CA MET A 139 -11.77 -0.20 -12.17
C MET A 139 -12.55 0.99 -11.62
N VAL A 140 -12.79 1.00 -10.30
CA VAL A 140 -13.44 2.11 -9.61
C VAL A 140 -12.49 2.71 -8.57
N ALA A 141 -12.43 4.04 -8.50
CA ALA A 141 -11.70 4.75 -7.46
C ALA A 141 -12.43 4.63 -6.11
N LEU A 142 -11.98 3.71 -5.25
CA LEU A 142 -12.66 3.38 -3.99
C LEU A 142 -11.79 3.60 -2.75
N ASP A 143 -10.53 3.99 -2.94
CA ASP A 143 -9.61 4.21 -1.85
C ASP A 143 -8.74 5.45 -2.03
N VAL A 144 -8.01 5.83 -0.99
CA VAL A 144 -7.04 6.93 -0.99
C VAL A 144 -5.79 6.48 -0.24
N GLY A 145 -4.63 7.01 -0.62
CA GLY A 145 -3.36 6.74 0.08
C GLY A 145 -2.59 8.01 0.35
N GLY A 146 -1.88 8.08 1.48
CA GLY A 146 -1.05 9.23 1.82
C GLY A 146 0.02 9.54 0.76
N ALA A 147 0.57 8.49 0.13
CA ALA A 147 1.55 8.59 -0.96
C ALA A 147 0.93 8.58 -2.38
N VAL A 148 -0.40 8.41 -2.49
CA VAL A 148 -1.13 8.38 -3.76
C VAL A 148 -1.62 9.79 -4.06
N LYS A 149 -0.81 10.54 -4.82
CA LYS A 149 -1.00 11.96 -5.15
C LYS A 149 -0.86 12.19 -6.65
N GLY A 150 -1.54 13.20 -7.18
CA GLY A 150 -1.43 13.52 -8.60
C GLY A 150 -2.06 12.44 -9.49
N HIS A 151 -1.37 12.10 -10.58
CA HIS A 151 -1.76 11.04 -11.52
C HIS A 151 -1.21 9.65 -11.12
N HIS A 152 -0.96 9.43 -9.83
CA HIS A 152 -0.58 8.14 -9.27
C HIS A 152 -1.84 7.36 -8.89
N PHE A 153 -1.92 6.10 -9.32
CA PHE A 153 -2.92 5.14 -8.89
C PHE A 153 -2.25 3.95 -8.23
N ASP A 154 -2.77 3.52 -7.09
CA ASP A 154 -2.35 2.25 -6.47
C ASP A 154 -3.44 1.20 -6.72
N LEU A 155 -3.06 0.09 -7.35
CA LEU A 155 -4.00 -0.93 -7.81
C LEU A 155 -4.18 -1.97 -6.71
N TYR A 156 -5.42 -2.15 -6.24
CA TYR A 156 -5.69 -3.17 -5.24
C TYR A 156 -5.52 -4.57 -5.84
N ARG A 157 -4.47 -5.30 -5.44
CA ARG A 157 -4.14 -6.65 -5.95
C ARG A 157 -4.85 -7.79 -5.21
N GLY A 158 -5.58 -7.50 -4.14
CA GLY A 158 -6.24 -8.50 -3.30
C GLY A 158 -5.44 -8.87 -2.04
N ILE A 159 -5.81 -10.00 -1.43
CA ILE A 159 -5.27 -10.47 -0.15
C ILE A 159 -4.28 -11.61 -0.39
N GLY A 160 -3.26 -11.71 0.46
CA GLY A 160 -2.34 -12.85 0.54
C GLY A 160 -0.95 -12.58 -0.02
N ALA A 161 -0.02 -13.51 0.22
CA ALA A 161 1.40 -13.36 -0.09
C ALA A 161 1.64 -13.04 -1.58
N ARG A 162 0.91 -13.67 -2.49
CA ARG A 162 1.03 -13.43 -3.93
C ARG A 162 0.60 -12.00 -4.31
N ALA A 163 -0.50 -11.52 -3.75
CA ALA A 163 -0.99 -10.16 -4.00
C ALA A 163 0.02 -9.13 -3.48
N GLY A 164 0.56 -9.34 -2.28
CA GLY A 164 1.60 -8.48 -1.71
C GLY A 164 2.90 -8.46 -2.52
N HIS A 165 3.33 -9.63 -3.03
CA HIS A 165 4.51 -9.74 -3.89
C HIS A 165 4.34 -8.93 -5.19
N ILE A 166 3.22 -9.12 -5.89
CA ILE A 166 2.91 -8.41 -7.14
C ILE A 166 2.75 -6.89 -6.89
N ALA A 167 2.10 -6.50 -5.79
CA ALA A 167 1.93 -5.10 -5.42
C ALA A 167 3.29 -4.41 -5.21
N GLY A 168 4.22 -5.04 -4.48
CA GLY A 168 5.55 -4.49 -4.24
C GLY A 168 6.40 -4.28 -5.51
N LEU A 169 6.11 -5.03 -6.57
CA LEU A 169 6.78 -4.95 -7.87
C LEU A 169 6.11 -3.96 -8.85
N SER A 170 4.89 -3.49 -8.55
CA SER A 170 4.05 -2.74 -9.50
C SER A 170 4.45 -1.26 -9.66
N LYS A 171 5.71 -0.96 -9.97
CA LYS A 171 6.23 0.40 -10.19
C LYS A 171 6.32 0.73 -11.68
N HIS A 172 5.18 0.74 -12.37
CA HIS A 172 5.12 0.92 -13.82
C HIS A 172 4.16 2.03 -14.24
N TYR A 173 4.28 2.42 -15.51
CA TYR A 173 3.38 3.38 -16.15
C TYR A 173 2.36 2.65 -17.01
N GLY A 174 1.19 3.25 -17.14
CA GLY A 174 0.09 2.76 -17.97
C GLY A 174 -0.77 3.93 -18.45
N ARG A 175 -1.84 3.63 -19.18
CA ARG A 175 -2.81 4.63 -19.65
C ARG A 175 -4.11 4.48 -18.87
N VAL A 176 -4.77 5.60 -18.60
CA VAL A 176 -6.03 5.64 -17.86
C VAL A 176 -6.98 6.60 -18.56
N TRP A 177 -8.21 6.16 -18.78
CA TRP A 177 -9.32 7.00 -19.23
C TRP A 177 -10.39 7.04 -18.15
N VAL A 178 -10.79 8.25 -17.77
CA VAL A 178 -11.96 8.45 -16.90
C VAL A 178 -13.20 8.36 -17.76
N LEU A 179 -14.12 7.45 -17.43
CA LEU A 179 -15.38 7.27 -18.14
C LEU A 179 -16.46 8.15 -17.49
N ARG A 180 -17.17 8.93 -18.29
CA ARG A 180 -18.24 9.86 -17.87
C ARG A 180 -19.38 9.85 -18.87
#